data_AF-A0A7R9ZWS2-F1
#
_entry.id   AF-A0A7R9ZWS2-F1
#
_cell.length_a   1.000
_cell.length_b   1.000
_cell.length_c   1.000
_cell.angle_alpha   90.00
_cell.angle_beta   90.00
_cell.angle_gamma   90.00
#
_symmetry.space_group_name_H-M   'P 1'
#
loop_
_entity.id
_entity.type
_entity.pdbx_description
1 polymer ?
#
loop_
_entity_poly.entity_id
_entity_poly.type
_entity_poly.pdbx_seq_one_letter_code
_entity_poly.pdbx_strand_id
1 'polypeptide(L)'
;VDSNPTFEYYPFRDGQWCDEQLQGLLAGFVEDQLLPYVRQRYACSTCALADILVRRYVPGERRAHAVHFDGHALVTAVLGLSEPSAYRGGLYLQPEAHASSRLFFHIEPGDLVLHSFDLQH
;
A
#
# COMPACT_ATOMS: atom_id res chain seq x y z
N VAL A 1 1.85 -16.04 9.58
CA VAL A 1 0.47 -15.55 9.36
C VAL A 1 -0.20 -16.52 8.40
N ASP A 2 -1.29 -17.17 8.85
CA ASP A 2 -2.20 -18.13 8.18
C ASP A 2 -1.68 -19.24 7.23
N SER A 3 -0.39 -19.32 6.93
CA SER A 3 0.28 -20.35 6.10
C SER A 3 -0.25 -20.49 4.66
N ASN A 4 -1.16 -19.62 4.23
CA ASN A 4 -1.71 -19.61 2.88
C ASN A 4 -0.81 -18.78 1.93
N PRO A 5 -0.90 -19.03 0.61
CA PRO A 5 -0.22 -18.21 -0.40
C PRO A 5 -0.82 -16.81 -0.45
N THR A 6 0.04 -15.79 -0.61
CA THR A 6 -0.39 -14.42 -0.91
C THR A 6 -0.53 -14.27 -2.42
N PHE A 7 -1.62 -13.66 -2.89
CA PHE A 7 -1.70 -13.19 -4.28
C PHE A 7 -1.15 -11.77 -4.38
N GLU A 8 -0.08 -11.61 -5.15
CA GLU A 8 0.54 -10.32 -5.42
C GLU A 8 0.87 -10.20 -6.91
N TYR A 9 0.63 -9.03 -7.46
CA TYR A 9 0.98 -8.67 -8.83
C TYR A 9 1.79 -7.39 -8.81
N TYR A 10 2.93 -7.36 -9.52
CA TYR A 10 3.89 -6.26 -9.47
C TYR A 10 4.00 -5.58 -10.83
N PRO A 11 3.19 -4.55 -11.12
CA PRO A 11 3.29 -3.81 -12.37
C PRO A 11 4.49 -2.86 -12.46
N PHE A 12 5.09 -2.52 -11.32
CA PHE A 12 6.35 -1.81 -11.24
C PHE A 12 7.19 -2.44 -10.14
N ARG A 13 8.42 -2.83 -10.46
CA ARG A 13 9.30 -3.50 -9.50
C ARG A 13 10.74 -3.10 -9.73
N ASP A 14 11.48 -2.91 -8.63
CA ASP A 14 12.91 -2.60 -8.66
C ASP A 14 13.23 -1.38 -9.58
N GLY A 15 12.34 -0.38 -9.59
CA GLY A 15 12.49 0.83 -10.40
C GLY A 15 12.09 0.70 -11.88
N GLN A 16 11.42 -0.39 -12.27
CA GLN A 16 11.07 -0.67 -13.68
C GLN A 16 9.60 -1.06 -13.84
N TRP A 17 8.96 -0.57 -14.92
CA TRP A 17 7.63 -1.03 -15.32
C TRP A 17 7.69 -2.46 -15.88
N CYS A 18 6.84 -3.33 -15.35
CA CYS A 18 6.63 -4.70 -15.84
C CYS A 18 5.27 -4.85 -16.56
N ASP A 19 4.40 -3.84 -16.50
CA ASP A 19 3.08 -3.80 -17.12
C ASP A 19 2.88 -2.47 -17.86
N GLU A 20 2.84 -2.53 -19.19
CA GLU A 20 2.69 -1.35 -20.06
C GLU A 20 1.30 -0.70 -19.93
N GLN A 21 0.25 -1.48 -19.64
CA GLN A 21 -1.09 -0.94 -19.51
C GLN A 21 -1.22 -0.12 -18.23
N LEU A 22 -0.73 -0.67 -17.11
CA LEU A 22 -0.70 0.05 -15.85
C LEU A 22 0.31 1.20 -15.87
N GLN A 23 1.43 1.08 -16.59
CA GLN A 23 2.32 2.21 -16.86
C GLN A 23 1.58 3.36 -17.51
N GLY A 24 0.81 3.10 -18.58
CA GLY A 24 0.04 4.12 -19.29
C GLY A 24 -1.01 4.82 -18.41
N LEU A 25 -1.51 4.16 -17.38
CA LEU A 25 -2.51 4.72 -16.45
C LEU A 25 -1.87 5.47 -15.28
N LEU A 26 -0.75 4.97 -14.74
CA LEU A 26 -0.22 5.41 -13.45
C LEU A 26 0.98 6.33 -13.57
N ALA A 27 1.82 6.19 -14.61
CA ALA A 27 3.12 6.87 -14.66
C ALA A 27 3.01 8.39 -14.55
N GLY A 28 2.09 9.01 -15.31
CA GLY A 28 1.88 10.46 -15.25
C GLY A 28 1.42 10.92 -13.86
N PHE A 29 0.45 10.24 -13.25
CA PHE A 29 0.01 10.57 -11.90
C PHE A 29 1.14 10.43 -10.86
N VAL A 30 1.93 9.36 -10.95
CA VAL A 30 3.04 9.14 -10.02
C VAL A 30 4.09 10.24 -10.13
N GLU A 31 4.57 10.51 -11.34
CA GLU A 31 5.66 11.48 -11.57
C GLU A 31 5.23 12.92 -11.37
N ASP A 32 4.02 13.28 -11.83
CA ASP A 32 3.60 14.68 -11.88
C ASP A 32 2.87 15.12 -10.60
N GLN A 33 2.31 14.20 -9.80
CA GLN A 33 1.50 14.52 -8.63
C GLN A 33 2.02 13.86 -7.36
N LEU A 34 2.10 12.53 -7.34
CA LEU A 34 2.37 11.78 -6.12
C LEU A 34 3.80 12.01 -5.61
N LEU A 35 4.81 11.86 -6.48
CA LEU A 35 6.21 12.03 -6.08
C LEU A 35 6.51 13.46 -5.63
N PRO A 36 6.07 14.54 -6.31
CA PRO A 36 6.22 15.90 -5.81
C PRO A 36 5.62 16.08 -4.41
N TYR A 37 4.40 15.58 -4.19
CA TYR A 37 3.76 15.64 -2.87
C TYR A 37 4.55 14.89 -1.81
N VAL A 38 4.99 13.65 -2.09
CA VAL A 38 5.78 12.84 -1.16
C VAL A 38 7.10 13.52 -0.81
N ARG A 39 7.84 14.00 -1.82
CA ARG A 39 9.14 14.66 -1.63
C ARG A 39 9.01 15.90 -0.75
N GLN A 40 7.96 16.69 -0.96
CA GLN A 40 7.67 17.87 -0.13
C GLN A 40 7.21 17.50 1.28
N ARG A 41 6.19 16.65 1.40
CA ARG A 41 5.52 16.31 2.67
C ARG A 41 6.43 15.57 3.65
N TYR A 42 7.37 14.79 3.14
CA TYR A 42 8.30 13.97 3.92
C TYR A 42 9.75 14.48 3.86
N ALA A 43 9.99 15.68 3.31
CA ALA A 43 11.31 16.31 3.20
C ALA A 43 12.39 15.38 2.59
N CYS A 44 11.99 14.61 1.57
CA CYS A 44 12.85 13.63 0.91
C CYS A 44 13.00 14.02 -0.57
N SER A 45 13.94 14.91 -0.89
CA SER A 45 14.10 15.41 -2.27
C SER A 45 14.49 14.33 -3.29
N THR A 46 15.07 13.23 -2.83
CA THR A 46 15.55 12.12 -3.67
C THR A 46 14.62 10.91 -3.67
N CYS A 47 13.44 11.01 -3.05
CA CYS A 47 12.48 9.91 -3.07
C CYS A 47 12.04 9.59 -4.50
N ALA A 48 11.99 8.30 -4.81
CA ALA A 48 11.58 7.76 -6.10
C ALA A 48 10.62 6.59 -5.86
N LEU A 49 9.84 6.26 -6.89
CA LEU A 49 9.01 5.06 -6.86
C LEU A 49 9.93 3.83 -6.84
N ALA A 50 9.74 2.94 -5.86
CA ALA A 50 10.50 1.69 -5.74
C ALA A 50 9.73 0.52 -6.36
N ASP A 51 8.53 0.27 -5.85
CA ASP A 51 7.66 -0.81 -6.27
C ASP A 51 6.19 -0.33 -6.30
N ILE A 52 5.40 -0.92 -7.19
CA ILE A 52 3.93 -0.93 -7.12
C ILE A 52 3.53 -2.40 -7.02
N LEU A 53 2.71 -2.72 -6.02
CA LEU A 53 2.13 -4.05 -5.87
C LEU A 53 0.60 -3.95 -5.75
N VAL A 54 -0.08 -4.88 -6.40
CA VAL A 54 -1.51 -5.11 -6.26
C VAL A 54 -1.67 -6.40 -5.47
N ARG A 55 -2.35 -6.30 -4.33
CA ARG A 55 -2.61 -7.46 -3.46
C ARG A 55 -4.10 -7.75 -3.40
N ARG A 56 -4.44 -9.04 -3.42
CA ARG A 56 -5.82 -9.52 -3.30
C ARG A 56 -5.99 -10.33 -2.03
N TYR A 57 -7.15 -10.19 -1.39
CA TYR A 57 -7.53 -10.95 -0.20
C TYR A 57 -8.89 -11.62 -0.42
N VAL A 58 -8.88 -12.93 -0.70
CA VAL A 58 -10.11 -13.74 -0.90
C VAL A 58 -10.06 -15.03 -0.06
N PRO A 59 -11.20 -15.68 0.22
CA PRO A 59 -11.21 -16.99 0.89
C PRO A 59 -10.32 -18.02 0.17
N GLY A 60 -9.51 -18.77 0.93
CA GLY A 60 -8.56 -19.75 0.37
C GLY A 60 -7.15 -19.21 0.12
N GLU A 61 -6.96 -17.89 0.15
CA GLU A 61 -5.65 -17.23 0.08
C GLU A 61 -5.25 -16.68 1.47
N ARG A 62 -4.04 -16.13 1.59
CA ARG A 62 -3.65 -15.33 2.76
C ARG A 62 -4.55 -14.10 2.84
N ARG A 63 -5.13 -13.86 4.02
CA ARG A 63 -6.10 -12.76 4.24
C ARG A 63 -5.66 -11.75 5.29
N ALA A 64 -4.52 -11.99 5.93
CA ALA A 64 -3.97 -11.09 6.92
C ALA A 64 -2.49 -10.85 6.67
N HIS A 65 -2.05 -9.64 7.00
CA HIS A 65 -0.65 -9.32 7.20
C HIS A 65 -0.43 -9.12 8.70
N ALA A 66 0.69 -9.63 9.23
CA ALA A 66 1.05 -9.34 10.62
C ALA A 66 1.32 -7.85 10.76
N VAL A 67 1.06 -7.32 11.96
CA VAL A 67 1.47 -5.98 12.33
C VAL A 67 2.98 -5.84 12.12
N HIS A 68 3.40 -4.76 11.47
CA HIS A 68 4.78 -4.52 11.11
C HIS A 68 5.06 -3.03 10.85
N PHE A 69 6.33 -2.75 10.59
CA PHE A 69 6.82 -1.52 9.98
C PHE A 69 7.23 -1.86 8.55
N ASP A 70 7.15 -0.90 7.64
CA ASP A 70 7.63 -1.12 6.28
C ASP A 70 9.15 -1.09 6.26
N GLY A 71 9.76 -2.24 5.97
CA GLY A 71 11.22 -2.37 5.92
C GLY A 71 11.86 -1.93 4.60
N HIS A 72 11.05 -1.69 3.56
CA HIS A 72 11.52 -1.56 2.18
C HIS A 72 11.12 -0.24 1.49
N ALA A 73 10.40 0.65 2.16
CA ALA A 73 10.01 1.95 1.62
C ALA A 73 10.07 3.01 2.72
N LEU A 74 10.47 4.24 2.39
CA LEU A 74 10.41 5.37 3.34
C LEU A 74 8.95 5.81 3.59
N VAL A 75 8.16 5.77 2.53
CA VAL A 75 6.74 6.15 2.50
C VAL A 75 6.01 5.14 1.64
N THR A 76 4.88 4.64 2.15
CA THR A 76 3.99 3.72 1.43
C THR A 76 2.69 4.43 1.10
N ALA A 77 2.21 4.25 -0.13
CA ALA A 77 0.93 4.77 -0.60
C ALA A 77 -0.03 3.61 -0.87
N VAL A 78 -1.16 3.58 -0.17
CA VAL A 78 -2.19 2.55 -0.26
C VAL A 78 -3.40 3.12 -0.98
N LEU A 79 -3.67 2.61 -2.19
CA LEU A 79 -4.80 3.01 -3.02
C LEU A 79 -5.99 2.08 -2.78
N GLY A 80 -7.15 2.64 -2.43
CA GLY A 80 -8.41 1.92 -2.40
C GLY A 80 -8.85 1.51 -3.80
N LEU A 81 -9.10 0.21 -4.01
CA LEU A 81 -9.55 -0.34 -5.30
C LEU A 81 -10.92 -1.03 -5.23
N SER A 82 -11.47 -1.24 -4.04
CA SER A 82 -12.71 -1.99 -3.84
C SER A 82 -13.60 -1.29 -2.83
N GLU A 83 -14.90 -1.38 -3.06
CA GLU A 83 -15.93 -0.84 -2.16
C GLU A 83 -15.76 -1.39 -0.73
N PRO A 84 -15.68 -0.54 0.31
CA PRO A 84 -15.54 -0.96 1.70
C PRO A 84 -16.63 -1.93 2.17
N SER A 85 -17.82 -1.82 1.60
CA SER A 85 -18.95 -2.73 1.89
C SER A 85 -18.74 -4.17 1.39
N ALA A 86 -17.79 -4.40 0.47
CA ALA A 86 -17.55 -5.70 -0.14
C ALA A 86 -16.57 -6.59 0.65
N TYR A 87 -15.93 -6.06 1.71
CA TYR A 87 -14.97 -6.81 2.52
C TYR A 87 -15.05 -6.47 4.01
N ARG A 88 -14.34 -7.26 4.84
CA ARG A 88 -14.12 -6.98 6.26
C ARG A 88 -12.62 -6.94 6.51
N GLY A 89 -12.14 -5.84 7.08
CA GLY A 89 -10.70 -5.60 7.30
C GLY A 89 -10.26 -4.33 6.56
N GLY A 90 -9.03 -4.32 6.08
CA GLY A 90 -8.41 -3.18 5.40
C GLY A 90 -7.05 -2.83 6.00
N LEU A 91 -6.50 -1.68 5.60
CA LEU A 91 -5.35 -1.08 6.28
C LEU A 91 -5.77 -0.74 7.72
N TYR A 92 -4.91 -1.05 8.69
CA TYR A 92 -5.15 -0.74 10.08
C TYR A 92 -3.91 -0.15 10.74
N LEU A 93 -4.08 0.60 11.82
CA LEU A 93 -3.01 0.90 12.77
C LEU A 93 -3.11 -0.06 13.95
N GLN A 94 -1.99 -0.39 14.58
CA GLN A 94 -2.00 -1.08 15.86
C GLN A 94 -1.15 -0.32 16.88
N PRO A 95 -1.74 0.65 17.62
CA PRO A 95 -1.00 1.52 18.54
C PRO A 95 -0.51 0.80 19.81
N GLU A 96 -1.05 -0.37 20.14
CA GLU A 96 -0.64 -1.16 21.30
C GLU A 96 -0.20 -2.57 20.91
N ALA A 97 0.39 -3.30 21.86
CA ALA A 97 0.86 -4.67 21.61
C ALA A 97 -0.27 -5.66 21.26
N HIS A 98 -1.49 -5.42 21.76
CA HIS A 98 -2.60 -6.35 21.58
C HIS A 98 -3.39 -6.06 20.30
N ALA A 99 -3.81 -7.12 19.59
CA ALA A 99 -4.55 -7.02 18.33
C ALA A 99 -5.94 -6.35 18.45
N SER A 100 -6.48 -6.22 19.67
CA SER A 100 -7.73 -5.48 19.91
C SER A 100 -7.56 -3.96 19.79
N SER A 101 -6.33 -3.45 19.80
CA SER A 101 -6.05 -2.02 19.61
C SER A 101 -6.17 -1.58 18.15
N ARG A 102 -6.42 -2.52 17.22
CA ARG A 102 -6.44 -2.24 15.79
C ARG A 102 -7.53 -1.23 15.41
N LEU A 103 -7.11 -0.20 14.69
CA LEU A 103 -7.98 0.84 14.14
C LEU A 103 -7.93 0.75 12.61
N PHE A 104 -9.05 0.42 11.98
CA PHE A 104 -9.12 0.26 10.52
C PHE A 104 -9.45 1.59 9.85
N PHE A 105 -8.79 1.86 8.73
CA PHE A 105 -9.13 2.98 7.87
C PHE A 105 -10.31 2.63 6.98
N HIS A 106 -11.22 3.59 6.82
CA HIS A 106 -12.21 3.57 5.76
C HIS A 106 -11.57 4.17 4.51
N ILE A 107 -11.41 3.38 3.44
CA ILE A 107 -10.71 3.78 2.22
C ILE A 107 -11.63 3.46 1.03
N GLU A 108 -12.20 4.49 0.41
CA GLU A 108 -13.05 4.35 -0.77
C GLU A 108 -12.21 4.09 -2.03
N PRO A 109 -12.79 3.54 -3.12
CA PRO A 109 -12.11 3.48 -4.40
C PRO A 109 -11.61 4.85 -4.86
N GLY A 110 -10.30 4.95 -5.09
CA GLY A 110 -9.63 6.20 -5.47
C GLY A 110 -9.02 6.98 -4.30
N ASP A 111 -9.35 6.65 -3.04
CA ASP A 111 -8.66 7.22 -1.89
C ASP A 111 -7.23 6.70 -1.82
N LEU A 112 -6.28 7.60 -1.50
CA LEU A 112 -4.87 7.29 -1.35
C LEU A 112 -4.41 7.62 0.06
N VAL A 113 -4.06 6.60 0.84
CA VAL A 113 -3.49 6.76 2.18
C VAL A 113 -1.98 6.70 2.10
N LEU A 114 -1.29 7.72 2.60
CA LEU A 114 0.16 7.72 2.71
C LEU A 114 0.59 7.58 4.16
N HIS A 115 1.59 6.74 4.41
CA HIS A 115 2.23 6.65 5.71
C HIS A 115 3.74 6.46 5.62
N SER A 116 4.45 6.87 6.67
CA SER A 116 5.88 6.62 6.85
C SER A 116 6.15 5.17 7.24
N PHE A 117 7.39 4.76 6.99
CA PHE A 117 7.89 3.41 7.28
C PHE A 117 7.79 3.00 8.76
N ASP A 118 7.85 3.98 9.66
CA ASP A 118 7.82 3.83 11.12
C ASP A 118 6.41 3.80 11.71
N LEU A 119 5.38 3.71 10.86
CA LEU A 119 4.00 3.49 11.30
C LEU A 119 3.74 1.99 11.54
N GLN A 120 3.34 1.65 12.76
CA GLN A 120 2.97 0.28 13.11
C GLN A 120 1.56 -0.03 12.59
N HIS A 121 1.48 -0.92 11.60
CA HIS A 121 0.25 -1.22 10.84
C HIS A 121 0.16 -2.71 10.45
#